data_AF-A0A5E4RD54-F1
#
_entry.id   AF-A0A5E4RD54-F1
#
_cell.length_a   1.000
_cell.length_b   1.000
_cell.length_c   1.000
_cell.angle_alpha   90.00
_cell.angle_beta   90.00
_cell.angle_gamma   90.00
#
_symmetry.space_group_name_H-M   'P 1'
#
loop_
_entity.id
_entity.type
_entity.pdbx_description
1 polymer ?
#
loop_
_entity_poly.entity_id
_entity_poly.type
_entity_poly.pdbx_seq_one_letter_code
_entity_poly.pdbx_strand_id
1 'polypeptide(L)'
;MRNSVNPQRSRAAKPRREDGAITIVVALVLAVLIGFAGLALDLGKLYVARSELQNSADACALSAARDLTGATALTVSEAAGIAAGYANRALFQSANVSMNVNSSVTYSASSSGPFLTKDNVTGNINTIKYVQCTTSISGIVPWLISVLNVLPGINIGPSSVSARAVASTTSAQTSCAIPVFICDPSKFSPAASYLQGQWLQGKGDSRTGTYNQGDFGWANLNGTGNSGTPNLAGQLTGSGQCNLPAIGTNIGTPGNKSSLDDAYNTRFGIYKNGTPPGDGSSVTDFTGYAYTGSTWAAGANAYSDFVNQRKSYTPYQNIPGMKLSGTAAAGAVYRSGADRRLPIAPMVDCSKVASSTGAPVTKWACVLMLDPMQQGGDINAVHLEYRGLASDPDSPCATQGTPGPSTSVGPLVPVLVQ
;
A
#
# COMPACT_ATOMS: atom_id res chain seq x y z
N MET A 1 83.23 65.67 50.51
CA MET A 1 83.46 64.65 49.47
C MET A 1 82.53 63.48 49.76
N ARG A 2 81.46 63.28 48.98
CA ARG A 2 80.45 62.21 49.17
C ARG A 2 80.67 61.14 48.10
N ASN A 3 80.94 59.92 48.54
CA ASN A 3 81.17 58.73 47.70
C ASN A 3 79.87 58.24 47.05
N SER A 4 79.87 58.06 45.73
CA SER A 4 78.78 57.41 44.99
C SER A 4 78.98 55.89 44.97
N VAL A 5 77.96 55.15 45.42
CA VAL A 5 77.87 53.69 45.36
C VAL A 5 77.45 53.26 43.95
N ASN A 6 78.11 52.22 43.42
CA ASN A 6 77.85 51.65 42.10
C ASN A 6 77.02 50.35 42.26
N PRO A 7 75.86 50.16 41.58
CA PRO A 7 75.14 48.89 41.64
C PRO A 7 75.56 47.96 40.51
N GLN A 8 76.00 46.74 40.86
CA GLN A 8 76.26 45.67 39.91
C GLN A 8 74.93 45.10 39.37
N ARG A 9 74.77 45.08 38.04
CA ARG A 9 73.68 44.38 37.34
C ARG A 9 73.94 42.87 37.33
N SER A 10 73.07 42.10 37.95
CA SER A 10 72.96 40.65 37.75
C SER A 10 72.39 40.36 36.35
N ARG A 11 73.12 39.61 35.52
CA ARG A 11 72.62 39.06 34.26
C ARG A 11 71.73 37.85 34.58
N ALA A 12 70.42 37.98 34.35
CA ALA A 12 69.53 36.83 34.32
C ALA A 12 69.84 35.96 33.09
N ALA A 13 70.12 34.68 33.31
CA ALA A 13 70.27 33.68 32.26
C ALA A 13 68.91 33.44 31.59
N LYS A 14 68.86 33.55 30.26
CA LYS A 14 67.66 33.29 29.45
C LYS A 14 67.47 31.77 29.34
N PRO A 15 66.31 31.19 29.72
CA PRO A 15 66.07 29.77 29.48
C PRO A 15 65.97 29.49 27.96
N ARG A 16 66.54 28.36 27.53
CA ARG A 16 66.52 27.88 26.15
C ARG A 16 65.07 27.59 25.71
N ARG A 17 64.71 28.07 24.52
CA ARG A 17 63.43 27.85 23.84
C ARG A 17 63.43 26.48 23.17
N GLU A 18 62.63 25.53 23.68
CA GLU A 18 62.34 24.25 23.01
C GLU A 18 60.86 24.11 22.58
N ASP A 19 60.08 25.20 22.60
CA ASP A 19 58.63 25.16 22.30
C ASP A 19 58.25 25.28 20.81
N GLY A 20 59.23 25.42 19.91
CA GLY A 20 58.96 25.71 18.48
C GLY A 20 58.55 24.49 17.65
N ALA A 21 59.18 23.33 17.89
CA ALA A 21 58.96 22.13 17.07
C ALA A 21 57.60 21.48 17.33
N ILE A 22 57.12 21.49 18.58
CA ILE A 22 55.83 20.92 18.97
C ILE A 22 54.68 21.65 18.27
N THR A 23 54.76 22.98 18.16
CA THR A 23 53.74 23.80 17.49
C THR A 23 53.55 23.41 16.02
N ILE A 24 54.64 23.10 15.31
CA ILE A 24 54.59 22.69 13.89
C ILE A 24 53.94 21.32 13.75
N VAL A 25 54.33 20.35 14.60
CA VAL A 25 53.76 18.99 14.58
C VAL A 25 52.26 19.03 14.90
N VAL A 26 51.86 19.80 15.92
CA VAL A 26 50.45 19.96 16.29
C VAL A 26 49.65 20.58 15.14
N ALA A 27 50.19 21.62 14.48
CA ALA A 27 49.52 22.24 13.32
C ALA A 27 49.31 21.26 12.16
N LEU A 28 50.32 20.43 11.84
CA LEU A 28 50.21 19.41 10.80
C LEU A 28 49.19 18.32 11.14
N VAL A 29 49.22 17.81 12.38
CA VAL A 29 48.25 16.81 12.85
C VAL A 29 46.82 17.38 12.80
N LEU A 30 46.63 18.61 13.26
CA LEU A 30 45.32 19.27 13.25
C LEU A 30 44.80 19.45 11.82
N ALA A 31 45.66 19.84 10.87
CA ALA A 31 45.29 19.92 9.46
C ALA A 31 44.84 18.57 8.89
N VAL A 32 45.55 17.48 9.22
CA VAL A 32 45.20 16.11 8.82
C VAL A 32 43.86 15.69 9.42
N LEU A 33 43.63 15.96 10.71
CA LEU A 33 42.37 15.64 11.38
C LEU A 33 41.18 16.39 10.77
N ILE A 34 41.34 17.67 10.43
CA ILE A 34 40.31 18.44 9.72
C ILE A 34 40.04 17.84 8.33
N GLY A 35 41.09 17.41 7.62
CA GLY A 35 40.95 16.73 6.33
C GLY A 35 40.11 15.45 6.44
N PHE A 36 40.37 14.62 7.44
CA PHE A 36 39.57 13.42 7.71
C PHE A 36 38.15 13.75 8.14
N ALA A 37 37.93 14.79 8.94
CA ALA A 37 36.60 15.24 9.30
C ALA A 37 35.78 15.70 8.08
N GLY A 38 36.40 16.45 7.17
CA GLY A 38 35.78 16.86 5.91
C GLY A 38 35.39 15.67 5.02
N LEU A 39 36.31 14.73 4.85
CA LEU A 39 36.05 13.48 4.14
C LEU A 39 34.87 12.71 4.76
N ALA A 40 34.85 12.58 6.10
CA ALA A 40 33.78 11.90 6.81
C ALA A 40 32.41 12.57 6.59
N LEU A 41 32.34 13.90 6.59
CA LEU A 41 31.11 14.65 6.31
C LEU A 41 30.63 14.46 4.87
N ASP A 42 31.55 14.47 3.91
CA ASP A 42 31.22 14.29 2.49
C ASP A 42 30.73 12.86 2.19
N LEU A 43 31.37 11.83 2.76
CA LEU A 43 30.86 10.47 2.67
C LEU A 43 29.54 10.31 3.41
N GLY A 44 29.38 10.95 4.57
CA GLY A 44 28.14 10.96 5.32
C GLY A 44 26.97 11.49 4.49
N LYS A 45 27.19 12.60 3.77
CA LYS A 45 26.21 13.15 2.83
C LYS A 45 25.82 12.16 1.73
N LEU A 46 26.80 11.49 1.11
CA LEU A 46 26.52 10.48 0.07
C LEU A 46 25.77 9.26 0.63
N TYR A 47 26.12 8.83 1.84
CA TYR A 47 25.46 7.70 2.50
C TYR A 47 24.01 8.01 2.85
N VAL A 48 23.74 9.20 3.41
CA VAL A 48 22.36 9.65 3.67
C VAL A 48 21.57 9.75 2.37
N ALA A 49 22.13 10.37 1.32
CA ALA A 49 21.48 10.45 0.01
C ALA A 49 21.15 9.06 -0.56
N ARG A 50 22.08 8.09 -0.42
CA ARG A 50 21.84 6.70 -0.84
C ARG A 50 20.70 6.05 -0.06
N SER A 51 20.67 6.22 1.26
CA SER A 51 19.64 5.67 2.13
C SER A 51 18.26 6.24 1.79
N GLU A 52 18.18 7.55 1.58
CA GLU A 52 16.93 8.21 1.13
C GLU A 52 16.48 7.73 -0.25
N LEU A 53 17.42 7.53 -1.20
CA LEU A 53 17.12 6.95 -2.51
C LEU A 53 16.66 5.49 -2.41
N GLN A 54 17.19 4.71 -1.46
CA GLN A 54 16.76 3.34 -1.20
C GLN A 54 15.32 3.31 -0.70
N ASN A 55 14.95 4.17 0.25
CA ASN A 55 13.56 4.29 0.70
C ASN A 55 12.60 4.61 -0.46
N SER A 56 13.00 5.50 -1.38
CA SER A 56 12.24 5.80 -2.60
C SER A 56 12.12 4.59 -3.53
N ALA A 57 13.22 3.86 -3.74
CA ALA A 57 13.23 2.66 -4.58
C ALA A 57 12.35 1.55 -4.00
N ASP A 58 12.44 1.31 -2.69
CA ASP A 58 11.65 0.30 -1.96
C ASP A 58 10.16 0.63 -2.00
N ALA A 59 9.80 1.90 -1.75
CA ALA A 59 8.41 2.37 -1.84
C ALA A 59 7.86 2.21 -3.27
N CYS A 60 8.65 2.55 -4.28
CA CYS A 60 8.31 2.33 -5.69
C CYS A 60 8.07 0.85 -5.98
N ALA A 61 9.02 -0.02 -5.60
CA ALA A 61 8.97 -1.44 -5.94
C ALA A 61 7.79 -2.12 -5.24
N LEU A 62 7.57 -1.86 -3.95
CA LEU A 62 6.43 -2.41 -3.21
C LEU A 62 5.10 -1.92 -3.75
N SER A 63 4.99 -0.64 -4.11
CA SER A 63 3.75 -0.08 -4.68
C SER A 63 3.46 -0.69 -6.05
N ALA A 64 4.44 -0.76 -6.94
CA ALA A 64 4.29 -1.37 -8.26
C ALA A 64 4.00 -2.87 -8.18
N ALA A 65 4.60 -3.58 -7.22
CA ALA A 65 4.39 -5.01 -7.04
C ALA A 65 2.95 -5.38 -6.66
N ARG A 66 2.19 -4.47 -6.02
CA ARG A 66 0.77 -4.73 -5.69
C ARG A 66 -0.04 -5.10 -6.92
N ASP A 67 0.27 -4.48 -8.05
CA ASP A 67 -0.46 -4.66 -9.30
C ASP A 67 0.12 -5.78 -10.18
N LEU A 68 1.08 -6.57 -9.68
CA LEU A 68 1.63 -7.75 -10.39
C LEU A 68 0.75 -9.00 -10.27
N THR A 69 -0.56 -8.82 -10.35
CA THR A 69 -1.54 -9.91 -10.33
C THR A 69 -1.86 -10.41 -11.74
N GLY A 70 -1.61 -9.62 -12.78
CA GLY A 70 -2.03 -9.94 -14.15
C GLY A 70 -3.52 -9.67 -14.41
N ALA A 71 -4.29 -9.33 -13.36
CA ALA A 71 -5.64 -8.78 -13.51
C ALA A 71 -5.64 -7.31 -13.95
N THR A 72 -4.54 -6.60 -13.71
CA THR A 72 -4.34 -5.20 -14.07
C THR A 72 -3.20 -5.05 -15.08
N ALA A 73 -3.27 -4.01 -15.91
CA ALA A 73 -2.22 -3.72 -16.89
C ALA A 73 -0.96 -3.15 -16.21
N LEU A 74 0.23 -3.42 -16.75
CA LEU A 74 1.51 -2.91 -16.23
C LEU A 74 1.58 -1.37 -16.18
N THR A 75 0.78 -0.67 -16.98
CA THR A 75 0.65 0.80 -16.91
C THR A 75 0.10 1.28 -15.58
N VAL A 76 -0.79 0.51 -14.93
CA VAL A 76 -1.31 0.82 -13.60
C VAL A 76 -0.22 0.60 -12.55
N SER A 77 0.46 -0.55 -12.62
CA SER A 77 1.60 -0.89 -11.77
C SER A 77 2.71 0.18 -11.82
N GLU A 78 3.09 0.62 -13.02
CA GLU A 78 4.15 1.61 -13.19
C GLU A 78 3.74 2.95 -12.59
N ALA A 79 2.51 3.40 -12.85
CA ALA A 79 2.00 4.65 -12.30
C ALA A 79 1.97 4.63 -10.76
N ALA A 80 1.54 3.51 -10.17
CA ALA A 80 1.55 3.32 -8.71
C ALA A 80 2.97 3.34 -8.13
N GLY A 81 3.94 2.70 -8.80
CA GLY A 81 5.35 2.72 -8.43
C GLY A 81 5.97 4.11 -8.50
N ILE A 82 5.78 4.82 -9.62
CA ILE A 82 6.27 6.18 -9.84
C ILE A 82 5.70 7.13 -8.78
N ALA A 83 4.40 7.07 -8.51
CA ALA A 83 3.77 7.93 -7.52
C ALA A 83 4.35 7.72 -6.10
N ALA A 84 4.56 6.46 -5.70
CA ALA A 84 5.14 6.13 -4.40
C ALA A 84 6.63 6.53 -4.30
N GLY A 85 7.42 6.28 -5.34
CA GLY A 85 8.83 6.70 -5.38
C GLY A 85 8.98 8.22 -5.34
N TYR A 86 8.17 8.94 -6.12
CA TYR A 86 8.20 10.41 -6.22
C TYR A 86 7.76 11.12 -4.94
N ALA A 87 6.94 10.48 -4.10
CA ALA A 87 6.56 11.02 -2.79
C ALA A 87 7.74 11.13 -1.81
N ASN A 88 8.85 10.44 -2.08
CA ASN A 88 10.07 10.50 -1.27
C ASN A 88 11.01 11.62 -1.74
N ARG A 89 11.84 12.11 -0.82
CA ARG A 89 12.84 13.15 -1.08
C ARG A 89 14.22 12.65 -0.70
N ALA A 90 15.25 13.24 -1.31
CA ALA A 90 16.65 12.94 -1.10
C ALA A 90 17.45 14.21 -0.77
N LEU A 91 18.74 14.01 -0.45
CA LEU A 91 19.65 15.05 0.00
C LEU A 91 19.13 15.79 1.23
N PHE A 92 18.91 15.07 2.32
CA PHE A 92 18.34 15.62 3.56
C PHE A 92 16.97 16.28 3.30
N GLN A 93 16.13 15.58 2.54
CA GLN A 93 14.81 16.05 2.11
C GLN A 93 14.81 17.34 1.28
N SER A 94 15.96 17.83 0.80
CA SER A 94 16.03 19.10 0.05
C SER A 94 15.64 18.95 -1.42
N ALA A 95 15.77 17.76 -2.01
CA ALA A 95 15.53 17.50 -3.42
C ALA A 95 14.46 16.42 -3.64
N ASN A 96 13.67 16.56 -4.70
CA ASN A 96 12.75 15.51 -5.15
C ASN A 96 13.53 14.37 -5.82
N VAL A 97 13.07 13.13 -5.64
CA VAL A 97 13.59 11.99 -6.39
C VAL A 97 12.94 11.95 -7.77
N SER A 98 13.74 11.87 -8.83
CA SER A 98 13.22 11.76 -10.20
C SER A 98 12.72 10.34 -10.46
N MET A 99 11.49 10.23 -10.97
CA MET A 99 10.86 8.97 -11.38
C MET A 99 10.30 9.13 -12.78
N ASN A 100 10.75 8.29 -13.71
CA ASN A 100 10.47 8.44 -15.14
C ASN A 100 9.77 7.18 -15.68
N VAL A 101 8.73 7.41 -16.48
CA VAL A 101 8.02 6.37 -17.24
C VAL A 101 8.99 5.65 -18.16
N ASN A 102 8.84 4.33 -18.30
CA ASN A 102 9.69 3.46 -19.11
C ASN A 102 11.19 3.52 -18.76
N SER A 103 11.54 3.86 -17.52
CA SER A 103 12.94 3.89 -17.08
C SER A 103 13.09 3.53 -15.61
N SER A 104 12.31 4.15 -14.72
CA SER A 104 12.47 3.94 -13.28
C SER A 104 11.86 2.63 -12.81
N VAL A 105 10.85 2.11 -13.51
CA VAL A 105 10.14 0.87 -13.18
C VAL A 105 10.33 -0.14 -14.32
N THR A 106 10.76 -1.34 -13.99
CA THR A 106 11.03 -2.43 -14.94
C THR A 106 10.56 -3.76 -14.39
N TYR A 107 10.25 -4.72 -15.24
CA TYR A 107 9.50 -5.93 -14.95
C TYR A 107 10.23 -7.18 -15.40
N SER A 108 10.05 -8.28 -14.69
CA SER A 108 10.66 -9.57 -15.02
C SER A 108 9.79 -10.74 -14.60
N ALA A 109 9.92 -11.86 -15.32
CA ALA A 109 9.37 -13.16 -14.92
C ALA A 109 10.24 -13.89 -13.88
N SER A 110 11.53 -13.52 -13.79
CA SER A 110 12.53 -14.10 -12.87
C SER A 110 13.10 -13.05 -11.92
N SER A 111 13.46 -13.47 -10.70
CA SER A 111 14.17 -12.61 -9.73
C SER A 111 15.52 -12.12 -10.25
N SER A 112 16.16 -12.87 -11.16
CA SER A 112 17.46 -12.55 -11.75
C SER A 112 17.39 -11.72 -13.04
N GLY A 113 16.19 -11.39 -13.53
CA GLY A 113 16.00 -10.68 -14.79
C GLY A 113 15.90 -11.59 -16.03
N PRO A 114 15.90 -11.01 -17.25
CA PRO A 114 16.09 -9.61 -17.55
C PRO A 114 14.91 -8.73 -17.11
N PHE A 115 15.21 -7.53 -16.61
CA PHE A 115 14.20 -6.53 -16.27
C PHE A 115 13.95 -5.61 -17.47
N LEU A 116 12.70 -5.59 -17.93
CA LEU A 116 12.28 -4.88 -19.14
C LEU A 116 11.28 -3.77 -18.79
N THR A 117 11.24 -2.70 -19.58
CA THR A 117 10.19 -1.67 -19.43
C THR A 117 8.82 -2.26 -19.81
N LYS A 118 7.72 -1.66 -19.33
CA LYS A 118 6.37 -2.16 -19.63
C LYS A 118 6.10 -2.36 -21.13
N ASP A 119 6.67 -1.53 -21.99
CA ASP A 119 6.48 -1.58 -23.45
C ASP A 119 7.30 -2.69 -24.13
N ASN A 120 8.35 -3.17 -23.45
CA ASN A 120 9.23 -4.24 -23.94
C ASN A 120 8.87 -5.62 -23.35
N VAL A 121 7.86 -5.71 -22.48
CA VAL A 121 7.36 -7.00 -21.99
C VAL A 121 6.57 -7.68 -23.12
N THR A 122 7.24 -8.60 -23.82
CA THR A 122 6.63 -9.42 -24.87
C THR A 122 6.22 -10.77 -24.28
N GLY A 123 4.94 -10.97 -23.97
CA GLY A 123 4.44 -12.22 -23.41
C GLY A 123 3.15 -12.07 -22.62
N ASN A 124 2.71 -13.17 -22.02
CA ASN A 124 1.55 -13.13 -21.12
C ASN A 124 1.94 -12.38 -19.84
N ILE A 125 1.26 -11.27 -19.55
CA ILE A 125 1.48 -10.45 -18.35
C ILE A 125 1.40 -11.28 -17.05
N ASN A 126 0.65 -12.38 -17.03
CA ASN A 126 0.51 -13.26 -15.88
C ASN A 126 1.82 -13.97 -15.50
N THR A 127 2.81 -14.03 -16.40
CA THR A 127 4.13 -14.60 -16.11
C THR A 127 5.07 -13.61 -15.43
N ILE A 128 4.73 -12.31 -15.41
CA ILE A 128 5.53 -11.29 -14.73
C ILE A 128 5.26 -11.38 -13.23
N LYS A 129 6.33 -11.58 -12.45
CA LYS A 129 6.27 -11.78 -10.99
C LYS A 129 7.18 -10.84 -10.22
N TYR A 130 8.08 -10.14 -10.90
CA TYR A 130 9.05 -9.24 -10.28
C TYR A 130 9.00 -7.86 -10.92
N VAL A 131 9.12 -6.83 -10.09
CA VAL A 131 9.33 -5.45 -10.50
C VAL A 131 10.62 -4.94 -9.86
N GLN A 132 11.43 -4.23 -10.63
CA GLN A 132 12.61 -3.52 -10.17
C GLN A 132 12.40 -2.03 -10.34
N CYS A 133 12.56 -1.28 -9.25
CA CYS A 133 12.65 0.16 -9.28
C CYS A 133 14.09 0.63 -9.15
N THR A 134 14.48 1.63 -9.95
CA THR A 134 15.79 2.28 -9.88
C THR A 134 15.61 3.78 -9.65
N THR A 135 16.29 4.29 -8.65
CA THR A 135 16.33 5.73 -8.31
C THR A 135 17.77 6.23 -8.39
N SER A 136 17.96 7.49 -8.76
CA SER A 136 19.30 8.08 -8.80
C SER A 136 19.26 9.58 -8.62
N ILE A 137 20.37 10.12 -8.11
CA ILE A 137 20.62 11.55 -8.08
C ILE A 137 22.07 11.81 -8.50
N SER A 138 22.26 12.80 -9.35
CA SER A 138 23.57 13.26 -9.82
C SER A 138 23.84 14.69 -9.35
N GLY A 139 25.09 15.12 -9.43
CA GLY A 139 25.44 16.50 -9.11
C GLY A 139 25.57 16.76 -7.60
N ILE A 140 25.83 15.74 -6.78
CA ILE A 140 26.09 15.93 -5.36
C ILE A 140 27.47 16.55 -5.21
N VAL A 141 27.51 17.85 -4.98
CA VAL A 141 28.75 18.58 -4.72
C VAL A 141 29.23 18.25 -3.30
N PRO A 142 30.49 17.81 -3.10
CA PRO A 142 31.08 17.68 -1.78
C PRO A 142 31.19 19.05 -1.10
N TRP A 143 31.05 19.08 0.21
CA TRP A 143 31.15 20.30 1.02
C TRP A 143 32.58 20.69 1.34
N LEU A 144 33.44 19.74 1.73
CA LEU A 144 34.77 20.05 2.24
C LEU A 144 35.90 19.58 1.31
N ILE A 145 35.79 18.40 0.72
CA ILE A 145 36.93 17.81 0.00
C ILE A 145 37.27 18.56 -1.30
N SER A 146 36.32 19.33 -1.85
CA SER A 146 36.56 20.23 -2.98
C SER A 146 37.61 21.30 -2.70
N VAL A 147 37.96 21.58 -1.44
CA VAL A 147 39.07 22.49 -1.09
C VAL A 147 40.42 22.00 -1.63
N LEU A 148 40.58 20.68 -1.82
CA LEU A 148 41.80 20.10 -2.37
C LEU A 148 41.99 20.41 -3.86
N ASN A 149 40.97 20.93 -4.56
CA ASN A 149 41.07 21.37 -5.96
C ASN A 149 42.02 22.57 -6.15
N VAL A 150 42.48 23.20 -5.06
CA VAL A 150 43.54 24.23 -5.09
C VAL A 150 44.91 23.63 -5.40
N LEU A 151 45.11 22.33 -5.18
CA LEU A 151 46.37 21.64 -5.48
C LEU A 151 46.42 21.22 -6.96
N PRO A 152 47.53 21.50 -7.66
CA PRO A 152 47.67 21.13 -9.07
C PRO A 152 47.57 19.61 -9.25
N GLY A 153 46.72 19.19 -10.19
CA GLY A 153 46.48 17.77 -10.50
C GLY A 153 45.30 17.13 -9.76
N ILE A 154 44.64 17.83 -8.83
CA ILE A 154 43.43 17.33 -8.14
C ILE A 154 42.17 17.94 -8.79
N ASN A 155 41.23 17.09 -9.22
CA ASN A 155 39.93 17.50 -9.75
C ASN A 155 38.82 16.66 -9.12
N ILE A 156 38.28 17.13 -8.00
CA ILE A 156 37.15 16.52 -7.31
C ILE A 156 35.87 17.19 -7.79
N GLY A 157 35.07 16.43 -8.54
CA GLY A 157 33.80 16.86 -9.11
C GLY A 157 32.57 16.37 -8.35
N PRO A 158 31.37 16.75 -8.81
CA PRO A 158 30.12 16.25 -8.25
C PRO A 158 30.02 14.73 -8.39
N SER A 159 29.45 14.09 -7.37
CA SER A 159 29.20 12.65 -7.35
C SER A 159 27.75 12.31 -7.72
N SER A 160 27.52 11.06 -8.12
CA SER A 160 26.18 10.51 -8.35
C SER A 160 25.98 9.25 -7.51
N VAL A 161 24.77 9.07 -7.01
CA VAL A 161 24.37 7.90 -6.23
C VAL A 161 23.11 7.32 -6.84
N SER A 162 23.00 5.99 -6.83
CA SER A 162 21.79 5.29 -7.23
C SER A 162 21.43 4.20 -6.22
N ALA A 163 20.15 3.86 -6.18
CA ALA A 163 19.61 2.77 -5.40
C ALA A 163 18.66 1.95 -6.27
N ARG A 164 18.50 0.66 -5.91
CA ARG A 164 17.62 -0.27 -6.61
C ARG A 164 16.89 -1.14 -5.60
N ALA A 165 15.65 -1.48 -5.94
CA ALA A 165 14.83 -2.37 -5.15
C ALA A 165 14.07 -3.31 -6.07
N VAL A 166 14.01 -4.59 -5.72
CA VAL A 166 13.19 -5.58 -6.41
C VAL A 166 12.07 -5.99 -5.48
N ALA A 167 10.86 -6.10 -6.01
CA ALA A 167 9.71 -6.58 -5.27
C ALA A 167 8.93 -7.63 -6.06
N SER A 168 8.25 -8.49 -5.32
CA SER A 168 7.32 -9.50 -5.82
C SER A 168 6.10 -9.55 -4.89
N THR A 169 5.20 -10.50 -5.09
CA THR A 169 4.05 -10.72 -4.22
C THR A 169 4.08 -12.11 -3.59
N THR A 170 3.68 -12.22 -2.33
CA THR A 170 3.50 -13.50 -1.63
C THR A 170 2.20 -13.52 -0.84
N SER A 171 1.69 -14.68 -0.46
CA SER A 171 0.47 -14.79 0.34
C SER A 171 0.61 -14.06 1.67
N ALA A 172 -0.40 -13.28 2.05
CA ALA A 172 -0.40 -12.52 3.30
C ALA A 172 -0.72 -13.37 4.53
N GLN A 173 -0.12 -12.99 5.66
CA GLN A 173 -0.52 -13.37 7.03
C GLN A 173 -1.62 -12.47 7.59
N THR A 174 -1.63 -11.18 7.23
CA THR A 174 -2.69 -10.24 7.63
C THR A 174 -3.19 -9.48 6.41
N SER A 175 -4.50 -9.31 6.27
CA SER A 175 -5.13 -8.49 5.22
C SER A 175 -6.46 -7.99 5.76
N CYS A 176 -6.96 -6.84 5.30
CA CYS A 176 -8.24 -6.34 5.77
C CYS A 176 -9.40 -6.89 4.94
N ALA A 177 -10.38 -7.48 5.60
CA ALA A 177 -11.61 -7.99 4.98
C ALA A 177 -12.81 -7.12 5.37
N ILE A 178 -13.81 -7.07 4.47
CA ILE A 178 -15.11 -6.49 4.81
C ILE A 178 -15.95 -7.49 5.60
N PRO A 179 -16.87 -7.03 6.47
CA PRO A 179 -17.58 -7.91 7.38
C PRO A 179 -18.77 -8.61 6.73
N VAL A 180 -18.53 -9.27 5.60
CA VAL A 180 -19.48 -10.13 4.90
C VAL A 180 -18.87 -11.52 4.75
N PHE A 181 -19.68 -12.58 4.75
CA PHE A 181 -19.25 -13.92 4.34
C PHE A 181 -19.92 -14.27 3.02
N ILE A 182 -19.30 -15.16 2.26
CA ILE A 182 -19.85 -15.73 1.03
C ILE A 182 -20.08 -17.23 1.24
N CYS A 183 -21.17 -17.75 0.70
CA CYS A 183 -21.40 -19.19 0.75
C CYS A 183 -20.42 -19.94 -0.15
N ASP A 184 -19.71 -20.92 0.41
CA ASP A 184 -18.80 -21.78 -0.36
C ASP A 184 -19.62 -22.79 -1.20
N PRO A 185 -19.62 -22.67 -2.54
CA PRO A 185 -20.43 -23.52 -3.42
C PRO A 185 -20.00 -24.99 -3.38
N SER A 186 -18.78 -25.28 -2.92
CA SER A 186 -18.28 -26.65 -2.78
C SER A 186 -18.88 -27.40 -1.57
N LYS A 187 -19.57 -26.68 -0.68
CA LYS A 187 -20.24 -27.23 0.50
C LYS A 187 -21.71 -27.58 0.27
N PHE A 188 -22.24 -27.30 -0.92
CA PHE A 188 -23.60 -27.66 -1.32
C PHE A 188 -23.64 -29.03 -2.00
N SER A 189 -24.85 -29.61 -2.12
CA SER A 189 -25.09 -30.84 -2.86
C SER A 189 -26.12 -30.57 -3.97
N PRO A 190 -25.74 -30.67 -5.27
CA PRO A 190 -24.40 -31.01 -5.76
C PRO A 190 -23.37 -29.90 -5.50
N ALA A 191 -22.10 -30.28 -5.33
CA ALA A 191 -21.01 -29.32 -5.15
C ALA A 191 -20.73 -28.58 -6.46
N ALA A 192 -20.43 -27.29 -6.37
CA ALA A 192 -20.19 -26.45 -7.52
C ALA A 192 -19.03 -25.45 -7.27
N SER A 193 -18.72 -24.61 -8.26
CA SER A 193 -17.72 -23.56 -8.19
C SER A 193 -18.27 -22.27 -8.80
N TYR A 194 -17.81 -21.12 -8.31
CA TYR A 194 -18.18 -19.83 -8.90
C TYR A 194 -17.34 -19.56 -10.14
N LEU A 195 -17.98 -18.93 -11.13
CA LEU A 195 -17.28 -18.39 -12.29
C LEU A 195 -16.79 -16.98 -11.97
N GLN A 196 -15.61 -16.61 -12.47
CA GLN A 196 -15.14 -15.23 -12.38
C GLN A 196 -16.14 -14.31 -13.09
N GLY A 197 -16.53 -13.21 -12.44
CA GLY A 197 -17.55 -12.30 -12.93
C GLY A 197 -18.98 -12.64 -12.54
N GLN A 198 -19.20 -13.76 -11.85
CA GLN A 198 -20.53 -14.14 -11.34
C GLN A 198 -20.98 -13.19 -10.22
N TRP A 199 -22.22 -12.71 -10.31
CA TRP A 199 -22.84 -11.92 -9.25
C TRP A 199 -23.40 -12.84 -8.15
N LEU A 200 -23.17 -12.42 -6.92
CA LEU A 200 -23.61 -13.02 -5.68
C LEU A 200 -24.63 -12.08 -5.05
N GLN A 201 -25.69 -12.62 -4.47
CA GLN A 201 -26.78 -11.84 -3.90
C GLN A 201 -26.70 -11.81 -2.38
N GLY A 202 -26.92 -10.64 -1.79
CA GLY A 202 -26.93 -10.51 -0.34
C GLY A 202 -28.19 -11.16 0.24
N LYS A 203 -28.10 -11.61 1.49
CA LYS A 203 -29.24 -12.17 2.21
C LYS A 203 -29.27 -11.69 3.64
N GLY A 204 -30.34 -10.98 3.99
CA GLY A 204 -30.46 -10.25 5.25
C GLY A 204 -31.06 -11.06 6.39
N ASP A 205 -31.96 -12.00 6.09
CA ASP A 205 -32.66 -12.77 7.12
C ASP A 205 -32.46 -14.28 6.93
N SER A 206 -31.93 -14.90 7.99
CA SER A 206 -32.14 -16.30 8.21
C SER A 206 -32.17 -16.69 9.68
N ARG A 207 -33.20 -16.23 10.42
CA ARG A 207 -33.62 -17.06 11.57
C ARG A 207 -34.20 -18.40 11.11
N THR A 208 -34.70 -18.48 9.88
CA THR A 208 -35.13 -19.71 9.17
C THR A 208 -34.56 -19.86 7.75
N GLY A 209 -33.94 -18.83 7.21
CA GLY A 209 -33.52 -18.73 5.80
C GLY A 209 -32.33 -19.62 5.41
N THR A 210 -32.58 -20.67 4.66
CA THR A 210 -31.50 -21.42 4.00
C THR A 210 -30.70 -20.48 3.11
N TYR A 211 -29.41 -20.30 3.37
CA TYR A 211 -28.50 -19.69 2.42
C TYR A 211 -28.28 -20.67 1.28
N ASN A 212 -28.44 -20.21 0.05
CA ASN A 212 -28.21 -20.98 -1.15
C ASN A 212 -26.79 -20.74 -1.69
N GLN A 213 -26.41 -21.55 -2.66
CA GLN A 213 -25.27 -21.23 -3.50
C GLN A 213 -25.53 -19.87 -4.18
N GLY A 214 -24.53 -18.98 -4.16
CA GLY A 214 -24.63 -17.62 -4.70
C GLY A 214 -25.02 -16.55 -3.68
N ASP A 215 -25.35 -16.95 -2.45
CA ASP A 215 -25.71 -16.00 -1.40
C ASP A 215 -24.46 -15.50 -0.62
N PHE A 216 -24.55 -14.28 -0.08
CA PHE A 216 -23.62 -13.74 0.90
C PHE A 216 -24.40 -13.05 2.05
N GLY A 217 -23.76 -12.89 3.21
CA GLY A 217 -24.41 -12.31 4.39
C GLY A 217 -23.42 -11.60 5.31
N TRP A 218 -23.88 -11.12 6.45
CA TRP A 218 -23.02 -10.40 7.41
C TRP A 218 -22.16 -11.34 8.25
N ALA A 219 -20.88 -11.00 8.44
CA ALA A 219 -19.92 -11.80 9.20
C ALA A 219 -19.32 -11.02 10.38
N ASN A 220 -19.32 -11.65 11.55
CA ASN A 220 -18.44 -11.22 12.63
C ASN A 220 -17.05 -11.84 12.44
N LEU A 221 -16.09 -11.02 12.01
CA LEU A 221 -14.74 -11.47 11.65
C LEU A 221 -13.76 -11.54 12.84
N ASN A 222 -14.22 -11.34 14.07
CA ASN A 222 -13.36 -11.45 15.26
C ASN A 222 -13.11 -12.91 15.71
N GLY A 223 -13.73 -13.90 15.05
CA GLY A 223 -13.59 -15.33 15.36
C GLY A 223 -14.45 -15.83 16.52
N THR A 224 -15.43 -15.07 17.00
CA THR A 224 -16.32 -15.48 18.12
C THR A 224 -17.64 -16.12 17.65
N GLY A 225 -17.67 -16.65 16.43
CA GLY A 225 -18.90 -17.17 15.83
C GLY A 225 -20.02 -16.12 15.84
N ASN A 226 -21.23 -16.54 16.22
CA ASN A 226 -22.41 -15.67 16.31
C ASN A 226 -22.48 -14.83 17.60
N SER A 227 -21.46 -14.91 18.46
CA SER A 227 -21.42 -14.17 19.74
C SER A 227 -20.77 -12.79 19.56
N GLY A 228 -21.18 -11.81 20.40
CA GLY A 228 -20.64 -10.44 20.42
C GLY A 228 -21.44 -9.43 19.58
N THR A 229 -21.20 -8.14 19.83
CA THR A 229 -21.75 -7.03 19.03
C THR A 229 -20.64 -6.54 18.08
N PRO A 230 -20.54 -7.05 16.85
CA PRO A 230 -19.48 -6.65 15.94
C PRO A 230 -19.63 -5.17 15.56
N ASN A 231 -18.51 -4.44 15.51
CA ASN A 231 -18.46 -3.08 14.97
C ASN A 231 -18.44 -3.11 13.43
N LEU A 232 -19.50 -3.67 12.83
CA LEU A 232 -19.63 -3.84 11.38
C LEU A 232 -19.58 -2.48 10.67
N ALA A 233 -20.22 -1.47 11.23
CA ALA A 233 -20.22 -0.11 10.69
C ALA A 233 -18.79 0.45 10.62
N GLY A 234 -18.01 0.35 11.71
CA GLY A 234 -16.61 0.78 11.74
C GLY A 234 -15.72 0.01 10.76
N GLN A 235 -15.96 -1.29 10.58
CA GLN A 235 -15.24 -2.09 9.57
C GLN A 235 -15.63 -1.69 8.14
N LEU A 236 -16.89 -1.31 7.91
CA LEU A 236 -17.38 -0.83 6.61
C LEU A 236 -16.90 0.58 6.28
N THR A 237 -16.82 1.49 7.25
CA THR A 237 -16.31 2.87 7.08
C THR A 237 -14.79 2.98 7.12
N GLY A 238 -14.11 2.06 7.81
CA GLY A 238 -12.65 1.96 7.85
C GLY A 238 -12.07 1.04 6.79
N SER A 239 -10.87 0.54 7.06
CA SER A 239 -10.14 -0.40 6.19
C SER A 239 -10.69 -1.83 6.20
N GLY A 240 -11.56 -2.17 7.15
CA GLY A 240 -12.06 -3.54 7.39
C GLY A 240 -11.48 -4.17 8.65
N GLN A 241 -11.72 -5.47 8.84
CA GLN A 241 -11.07 -6.28 9.89
C GLN A 241 -9.73 -6.80 9.37
N CYS A 242 -8.61 -6.36 9.94
CA CYS A 242 -7.28 -6.76 9.46
C CYS A 242 -6.69 -7.97 10.21
N ASN A 243 -7.17 -8.23 11.43
CA ASN A 243 -6.86 -9.46 12.16
C ASN A 243 -7.88 -10.54 11.76
N LEU A 244 -7.57 -11.24 10.67
CA LEU A 244 -8.48 -12.21 10.08
C LEU A 244 -8.50 -13.53 10.86
N PRO A 245 -9.67 -14.17 10.96
CA PRO A 245 -9.78 -15.50 11.54
C PRO A 245 -9.08 -16.54 10.65
N ALA A 246 -8.46 -17.54 11.27
CA ALA A 246 -7.82 -18.64 10.55
C ALA A 246 -8.87 -19.50 9.82
N ILE A 247 -8.42 -20.28 8.84
CA ILE A 247 -9.28 -21.31 8.22
C ILE A 247 -9.78 -22.27 9.33
N GLY A 248 -11.06 -22.62 9.26
CA GLY A 248 -11.74 -23.46 10.24
C GLY A 248 -12.31 -22.69 11.44
N THR A 249 -11.91 -21.44 11.69
CA THR A 249 -12.52 -20.61 12.73
C THR A 249 -13.97 -20.30 12.35
N ASN A 250 -14.88 -20.42 13.32
CA ASN A 250 -16.28 -20.12 13.09
C ASN A 250 -16.56 -18.61 13.12
N ILE A 251 -17.30 -18.15 12.13
CA ILE A 251 -17.75 -16.75 11.98
C ILE A 251 -19.24 -16.70 11.62
N GLY A 252 -19.88 -15.58 11.94
CA GLY A 252 -21.23 -15.30 11.50
C GLY A 252 -21.86 -14.18 12.33
N THR A 253 -22.86 -13.50 11.78
CA THR A 253 -23.74 -12.66 12.58
C THR A 253 -25.12 -12.64 11.94
N PRO A 254 -26.02 -13.57 12.31
CA PRO A 254 -27.30 -13.71 11.65
C PRO A 254 -28.17 -12.45 11.84
N GLY A 255 -29.13 -12.31 10.95
CA GLY A 255 -30.17 -11.28 10.99
C GLY A 255 -29.78 -9.98 10.27
N ASN A 256 -30.82 -9.25 9.87
CA ASN A 256 -30.66 -8.07 9.05
C ASN A 256 -30.06 -6.93 9.89
N LYS A 257 -29.11 -6.20 9.30
CA LYS A 257 -28.40 -5.11 9.99
C LYS A 257 -28.84 -3.78 9.38
N SER A 258 -30.03 -3.34 9.80
CA SER A 258 -30.74 -2.21 9.19
C SER A 258 -30.02 -0.85 9.26
N SER A 259 -28.99 -0.73 10.11
CA SER A 259 -28.20 0.49 10.32
C SER A 259 -26.89 0.53 9.53
N LEU A 260 -26.60 -0.46 8.67
CA LEU A 260 -25.34 -0.53 7.93
C LEU A 260 -25.36 0.12 6.56
N ASP A 261 -26.53 0.54 6.08
CA ASP A 261 -26.71 1.24 4.80
C ASP A 261 -25.81 2.47 4.72
N ASP A 262 -25.83 3.35 5.72
CA ASP A 262 -24.97 4.53 5.77
C ASP A 262 -23.48 4.18 5.64
N ALA A 263 -23.01 3.21 6.43
CA ALA A 263 -21.60 2.80 6.48
C ALA A 263 -21.13 2.13 5.19
N TYR A 264 -21.94 1.24 4.63
CA TYR A 264 -21.68 0.54 3.38
C TYR A 264 -21.61 1.53 2.21
N ASN A 265 -22.57 2.46 2.16
CA ASN A 265 -22.72 3.43 1.08
C ASN A 265 -21.60 4.48 1.02
N THR A 266 -20.82 4.65 2.09
CA THR A 266 -19.59 5.47 2.04
C THR A 266 -18.61 5.00 0.98
N ARG A 267 -18.55 3.69 0.68
CA ARG A 267 -17.68 3.13 -0.38
C ARG A 267 -18.11 3.55 -1.78
N PHE A 268 -19.37 3.90 -1.96
CA PHE A 268 -19.94 4.44 -3.19
C PHE A 268 -19.94 5.98 -3.22
N GLY A 269 -19.43 6.63 -2.18
CA GLY A 269 -19.48 8.07 -2.04
C GLY A 269 -20.87 8.63 -1.80
N ILE A 270 -21.74 7.87 -1.16
CA ILE A 270 -23.06 8.32 -0.74
C ILE A 270 -23.01 8.61 0.77
N TYR A 271 -23.32 9.84 1.15
CA TYR A 271 -23.27 10.32 2.54
C TYR A 271 -24.55 11.06 2.89
N LYS A 272 -24.94 11.11 4.17
CA LYS A 272 -26.17 11.81 4.62
C LYS A 272 -26.31 13.24 4.07
N ASN A 273 -25.20 13.97 3.98
CA ASN A 273 -25.17 15.36 3.50
C ASN A 273 -24.34 15.54 2.21
N GLY A 274 -24.07 14.46 1.46
CA GLY A 274 -23.27 14.52 0.22
C GLY A 274 -21.80 14.90 0.43
N THR A 275 -21.31 14.90 1.66
CA THR A 275 -19.91 15.21 1.99
C THR A 275 -19.36 14.16 2.96
N PRO A 276 -18.13 13.66 2.78
CA PRO A 276 -17.47 12.82 3.78
C PRO A 276 -17.34 13.56 5.11
N PRO A 277 -17.41 12.89 6.27
CA PRO A 277 -17.43 13.52 7.58
C PRO A 277 -16.15 14.28 8.00
N GLY A 278 -15.16 14.47 7.13
CA GLY A 278 -13.95 15.27 7.42
C GLY A 278 -13.06 14.73 8.55
N ASP A 279 -13.42 13.58 9.09
CA ASP A 279 -12.80 12.88 10.23
C ASP A 279 -11.67 11.92 9.78
N GLY A 280 -11.34 11.91 8.49
CA GLY A 280 -10.40 10.97 7.88
C GLY A 280 -10.89 9.52 7.84
N SER A 281 -12.10 9.26 8.34
CA SER A 281 -12.79 7.97 8.24
C SER A 281 -13.73 7.99 7.02
N SER A 282 -14.18 6.83 6.55
CA SER A 282 -15.26 6.77 5.56
C SER A 282 -14.95 7.37 4.18
N VAL A 283 -13.68 7.43 3.74
CA VAL A 283 -13.32 7.93 2.40
C VAL A 283 -14.01 7.13 1.29
N THR A 284 -14.29 7.73 0.13
CA THR A 284 -14.96 7.01 -0.96
C THR A 284 -14.04 5.97 -1.60
N ASP A 285 -14.59 5.10 -2.45
CA ASP A 285 -13.76 4.51 -3.50
C ASP A 285 -13.36 5.59 -4.53
N PHE A 286 -12.45 5.28 -5.44
CA PHE A 286 -12.14 6.17 -6.56
C PHE A 286 -13.32 6.32 -7.54
N THR A 287 -14.37 5.49 -7.43
CA THR A 287 -15.63 5.69 -8.18
C THR A 287 -16.87 5.37 -7.34
N GLY A 288 -17.93 6.14 -7.57
CA GLY A 288 -19.27 5.87 -7.04
C GLY A 288 -20.17 5.10 -8.00
N TYR A 289 -19.69 4.78 -9.23
CA TYR A 289 -20.50 4.14 -10.26
C TYR A 289 -21.08 2.81 -9.77
N ALA A 290 -22.39 2.66 -9.81
CA ALA A 290 -23.08 1.47 -9.31
C ALA A 290 -23.59 0.60 -10.46
N TYR A 291 -23.44 -0.72 -10.31
CA TYR A 291 -23.85 -1.73 -11.28
C TYR A 291 -25.10 -2.42 -10.77
N THR A 292 -26.24 -2.10 -11.37
CA THR A 292 -27.54 -2.70 -11.08
C THR A 292 -28.14 -3.25 -12.37
N GLY A 293 -29.30 -3.91 -12.30
CA GLY A 293 -30.00 -4.34 -13.52
C GLY A 293 -30.36 -3.20 -14.48
N SER A 294 -30.44 -1.94 -14.02
CA SER A 294 -30.74 -0.78 -14.87
C SER A 294 -29.50 -0.11 -15.47
N THR A 295 -28.35 -0.17 -14.79
CA THR A 295 -27.09 0.41 -15.29
C THR A 295 -26.19 -0.61 -15.97
N TRP A 296 -26.41 -1.90 -15.72
CA TRP A 296 -25.62 -3.01 -16.23
C TRP A 296 -26.47 -4.25 -16.51
N ALA A 297 -27.15 -4.25 -17.67
CA ALA A 297 -28.09 -5.30 -18.06
C ALA A 297 -27.46 -6.70 -18.18
N ALA A 298 -26.13 -6.80 -18.32
CA ALA A 298 -25.43 -8.08 -18.41
C ALA A 298 -25.48 -8.90 -17.10
N GLY A 299 -25.62 -8.24 -15.94
CA GLY A 299 -25.69 -8.93 -14.64
C GLY A 299 -24.47 -9.80 -14.29
N ALA A 300 -23.32 -9.54 -14.91
CA ALA A 300 -22.04 -10.23 -14.72
C ALA A 300 -20.89 -9.38 -15.29
N ASN A 301 -19.64 -9.69 -14.90
CA ASN A 301 -18.41 -9.19 -15.52
C ASN A 301 -18.23 -7.65 -15.54
N ALA A 302 -18.69 -6.95 -14.50
CA ALA A 302 -18.58 -5.49 -14.37
C ALA A 302 -17.16 -5.00 -14.07
N TYR A 303 -16.23 -5.87 -13.64
CA TYR A 303 -14.87 -5.47 -13.21
C TYR A 303 -14.10 -4.63 -14.25
N SER A 304 -14.19 -4.98 -15.53
CA SER A 304 -13.47 -4.25 -16.58
C SER A 304 -13.95 -2.80 -16.72
N ASP A 305 -15.27 -2.58 -16.65
CA ASP A 305 -15.84 -1.22 -16.64
C ASP A 305 -15.49 -0.50 -15.33
N PHE A 306 -15.53 -1.20 -14.19
CA PHE A 306 -15.17 -0.63 -12.89
C PHE A 306 -13.77 0.00 -12.88
N VAL A 307 -12.78 -0.66 -13.50
CA VAL A 307 -11.44 -0.09 -13.65
C VAL A 307 -11.46 1.20 -14.50
N ASN A 308 -12.28 1.27 -15.54
CA ASN A 308 -12.43 2.48 -16.36
C ASN A 308 -13.13 3.62 -15.62
N GLN A 309 -14.18 3.32 -14.86
CA GLN A 309 -14.90 4.31 -14.06
C GLN A 309 -14.03 4.87 -12.93
N ARG A 310 -13.17 4.04 -12.32
CA ARG A 310 -12.18 4.48 -11.33
C ARG A 310 -11.17 5.45 -11.92
N LYS A 311 -10.64 5.17 -13.12
CA LYS A 311 -9.72 6.09 -13.81
C LYS A 311 -10.37 7.45 -14.11
N SER A 312 -11.68 7.44 -14.34
CA SER A 312 -12.46 8.64 -14.65
C SER A 312 -13.02 9.35 -13.42
N TYR A 313 -12.80 8.81 -12.21
CA TYR A 313 -13.37 9.29 -10.97
C TYR A 313 -14.90 9.45 -11.03
N THR A 314 -15.58 8.53 -11.72
CA THR A 314 -17.01 8.68 -12.04
C THR A 314 -17.86 8.66 -10.75
N PRO A 315 -18.69 9.68 -10.49
CA PRO A 315 -19.56 9.72 -9.31
C PRO A 315 -20.69 8.69 -9.38
N TYR A 316 -21.36 8.46 -8.25
CA TYR A 316 -22.63 7.72 -8.23
C TYR A 316 -23.68 8.41 -9.09
N GLN A 317 -24.40 7.62 -9.89
CA GLN A 317 -25.26 8.11 -10.99
C GLN A 317 -26.68 8.50 -10.54
N ASN A 318 -26.99 8.45 -9.25
CA ASN A 318 -28.34 8.68 -8.70
C ASN A 318 -29.40 7.81 -9.40
N ILE A 319 -29.21 6.48 -9.33
CA ILE A 319 -30.07 5.50 -10.02
C ILE A 319 -31.54 5.70 -9.61
N PRO A 320 -32.46 5.94 -10.57
CA PRO A 320 -33.88 6.11 -10.28
C PRO A 320 -34.49 4.88 -9.58
N GLY A 321 -35.33 5.13 -8.57
CA GLY A 321 -36.04 4.08 -7.84
C GLY A 321 -35.31 3.49 -6.64
N MET A 322 -34.00 3.76 -6.46
CA MET A 322 -33.28 3.36 -5.25
C MET A 322 -33.54 4.33 -4.11
N LYS A 323 -34.02 3.82 -2.97
CA LYS A 323 -34.19 4.61 -1.75
C LYS A 323 -32.90 4.54 -0.93
N LEU A 324 -32.15 5.64 -0.88
CA LEU A 324 -30.88 5.73 -0.16
C LEU A 324 -31.00 6.72 1.01
N SER A 325 -30.33 6.43 2.13
CA SER A 325 -30.30 7.31 3.32
C SER A 325 -29.39 8.53 3.17
N GLY A 326 -28.69 8.67 2.04
CA GLY A 326 -27.79 9.79 1.76
C GLY A 326 -27.76 10.17 0.29
N THR A 327 -27.00 11.22 -0.02
CA THR A 327 -26.81 11.78 -1.36
C THR A 327 -25.39 11.56 -1.86
N ALA A 328 -25.22 11.49 -3.19
CA ALA A 328 -23.91 11.35 -3.81
C ALA A 328 -22.98 12.53 -3.48
N ALA A 329 -21.71 12.24 -3.26
CA ALA A 329 -20.66 13.23 -3.12
C ALA A 329 -20.33 13.90 -4.46
N ALA A 330 -19.78 15.11 -4.39
CA ALA A 330 -19.27 15.81 -5.56
C ALA A 330 -18.11 15.05 -6.22
N GLY A 331 -17.94 15.19 -7.53
CA GLY A 331 -16.92 14.48 -8.30
C GLY A 331 -15.48 14.69 -7.80
N ALA A 332 -15.18 15.85 -7.21
CA ALA A 332 -13.86 16.13 -6.63
C ALA A 332 -13.48 15.18 -5.48
N VAL A 333 -14.47 14.67 -4.72
CA VAL A 333 -14.25 13.79 -3.56
C VAL A 333 -13.61 12.47 -3.98
N TYR A 334 -14.03 11.90 -5.11
CA TYR A 334 -13.55 10.61 -5.62
C TYR A 334 -12.07 10.63 -6.01
N ARG A 335 -11.50 11.81 -6.32
CA ARG A 335 -10.05 11.96 -6.59
C ARG A 335 -9.19 11.63 -5.37
N SER A 336 -9.75 11.83 -4.17
CA SER A 336 -9.15 11.50 -2.88
C SER A 336 -9.67 10.16 -2.34
N GLY A 337 -10.31 9.35 -3.18
CA GLY A 337 -10.81 8.03 -2.81
C GLY A 337 -9.68 7.03 -2.50
N ALA A 338 -10.07 5.81 -2.13
CA ALA A 338 -9.16 4.71 -1.86
C ALA A 338 -9.67 3.39 -2.48
N ASP A 339 -8.85 2.34 -2.46
CA ASP A 339 -9.27 0.99 -2.84
C ASP A 339 -10.24 0.41 -1.79
N ARG A 340 -11.54 0.58 -2.01
CA ARG A 340 -12.57 0.15 -1.05
C ARG A 340 -13.62 -0.77 -1.63
N ARG A 341 -13.77 -0.85 -2.95
CA ARG A 341 -14.78 -1.72 -3.57
C ARG A 341 -14.26 -3.06 -4.08
N LEU A 342 -12.95 -3.31 -3.96
CA LEU A 342 -12.32 -4.63 -4.21
C LEU A 342 -11.79 -5.28 -2.91
N PRO A 343 -12.62 -5.57 -1.90
CA PRO A 343 -12.17 -6.22 -0.69
C PRO A 343 -12.13 -7.75 -0.82
N ILE A 344 -11.47 -8.38 0.15
CA ILE A 344 -11.60 -9.81 0.39
C ILE A 344 -12.75 -10.11 1.36
N ALA A 345 -13.36 -11.28 1.21
CA ALA A 345 -14.38 -11.80 2.11
C ALA A 345 -14.18 -13.31 2.36
N PRO A 346 -14.40 -13.81 3.59
CA PRO A 346 -14.32 -15.24 3.86
C PRO A 346 -15.45 -16.00 3.15
N MET A 347 -15.11 -17.16 2.62
CA MET A 347 -16.06 -18.18 2.18
C MET A 347 -16.34 -19.13 3.34
N VAL A 348 -17.60 -19.48 3.57
CA VAL A 348 -18.02 -20.33 4.70
C VAL A 348 -18.97 -21.44 4.27
N ASP A 349 -19.04 -22.49 5.08
CA ASP A 349 -20.09 -23.50 4.97
C ASP A 349 -21.43 -22.92 5.45
N CYS A 350 -22.20 -22.40 4.50
CA CYS A 350 -23.45 -21.69 4.75
C CYS A 350 -24.55 -22.55 5.41
N SER A 351 -24.44 -23.88 5.35
CA SER A 351 -25.34 -24.77 6.08
C SER A 351 -25.22 -24.62 7.61
N LYS A 352 -24.12 -24.05 8.10
CA LYS A 352 -23.81 -23.89 9.52
C LYS A 352 -23.94 -22.46 10.04
N VAL A 353 -24.24 -21.48 9.19
CA VAL A 353 -24.31 -20.05 9.60
C VAL A 353 -25.40 -19.80 10.63
N ALA A 354 -26.55 -20.46 10.47
CA ALA A 354 -27.68 -20.38 11.40
C ALA A 354 -27.47 -21.13 12.73
N SER A 355 -26.38 -21.90 12.85
CA SER A 355 -26.06 -22.60 14.11
C SER A 355 -25.64 -21.62 15.21
N SER A 356 -25.75 -22.00 16.49
CA SER A 356 -25.32 -21.15 17.61
C SER A 356 -23.82 -20.83 17.59
N THR A 357 -23.01 -21.66 16.93
CA THR A 357 -21.55 -21.53 16.87
C THR A 357 -21.05 -20.75 15.65
N GLY A 358 -21.90 -20.47 14.65
CA GLY A 358 -21.50 -19.85 13.38
C GLY A 358 -20.92 -20.86 12.38
N ALA A 359 -20.44 -20.38 11.23
CA ALA A 359 -19.92 -21.22 10.16
C ALA A 359 -18.39 -21.16 10.03
N PRO A 360 -17.71 -22.29 9.81
CA PRO A 360 -16.25 -22.31 9.67
C PRO A 360 -15.82 -21.64 8.37
N VAL A 361 -14.78 -20.81 8.45
CA VAL A 361 -14.08 -20.26 7.27
C VAL A 361 -13.43 -21.39 6.49
N THR A 362 -13.66 -21.42 5.18
CA THR A 362 -13.13 -22.45 4.27
C THR A 362 -12.00 -21.88 3.42
N LYS A 363 -12.21 -20.69 2.84
CA LYS A 363 -11.31 -19.99 1.92
C LYS A 363 -11.56 -18.48 2.01
N TRP A 364 -10.79 -17.70 1.27
CA TRP A 364 -10.99 -16.25 1.08
C TRP A 364 -11.26 -15.97 -0.39
N ALA A 365 -12.30 -15.18 -0.68
CA ALA A 365 -12.64 -14.75 -2.02
C ALA A 365 -12.25 -13.28 -2.21
N CYS A 366 -11.82 -12.95 -3.42
CA CYS A 366 -11.80 -11.57 -3.90
C CYS A 366 -13.18 -11.21 -4.46
N VAL A 367 -13.74 -10.08 -4.04
CA VAL A 367 -15.04 -9.61 -4.53
C VAL A 367 -15.02 -8.14 -4.90
N LEU A 368 -15.85 -7.79 -5.89
CA LEU A 368 -16.17 -6.42 -6.22
C LEU A 368 -17.56 -6.06 -5.68
N MET A 369 -17.66 -4.99 -4.90
CA MET A 369 -18.95 -4.45 -4.45
C MET A 369 -19.63 -3.73 -5.61
N LEU A 370 -20.86 -4.08 -5.96
CA LEU A 370 -21.48 -3.62 -7.22
C LEU A 370 -22.44 -2.45 -7.06
N ASP A 371 -23.30 -2.48 -6.05
CA ASP A 371 -24.40 -1.52 -5.89
C ASP A 371 -24.60 -1.10 -4.43
N PRO A 372 -25.14 0.12 -4.19
CA PRO A 372 -25.34 0.63 -2.84
C PRO A 372 -26.52 -0.05 -2.15
N MET A 373 -26.45 -0.11 -0.83
CA MET A 373 -27.50 -0.68 0.01
C MET A 373 -28.65 0.31 0.18
N GLN A 374 -29.88 -0.18 0.02
CA GLN A 374 -31.08 0.64 0.22
C GLN A 374 -31.31 0.95 1.71
N GLN A 375 -32.05 2.04 1.96
CA GLN A 375 -32.46 2.50 3.28
C GLN A 375 -33.12 1.37 4.07
N GLY A 376 -32.77 1.27 5.36
CA GLY A 376 -33.23 0.18 6.23
C GLY A 376 -32.34 -1.06 6.16
N GLY A 377 -31.17 -0.94 5.52
CA GLY A 377 -30.14 -1.97 5.45
C GLY A 377 -30.59 -3.21 4.72
N ASP A 378 -31.35 -3.07 3.63
CA ASP A 378 -31.79 -4.21 2.83
C ASP A 378 -30.63 -4.78 2.01
N ILE A 379 -29.88 -5.71 2.61
CA ILE A 379 -28.79 -6.40 1.93
C ILE A 379 -29.30 -7.33 0.82
N ASN A 380 -30.60 -7.68 0.76
CA ASN A 380 -31.12 -8.56 -0.30
C ASN A 380 -31.10 -7.91 -1.69
N ALA A 381 -31.05 -6.58 -1.70
CA ALA A 381 -30.93 -5.79 -2.91
C ALA A 381 -29.47 -5.60 -3.37
N VAL A 382 -28.49 -6.06 -2.57
CA VAL A 382 -27.06 -5.80 -2.77
C VAL A 382 -26.37 -6.97 -3.47
N HIS A 383 -25.48 -6.66 -4.42
CA HIS A 383 -24.69 -7.66 -5.12
C HIS A 383 -23.18 -7.49 -4.92
N LEU A 384 -22.49 -8.63 -4.94
CA LEU A 384 -21.04 -8.71 -5.04
C LEU A 384 -20.68 -9.49 -6.30
N GLU A 385 -19.65 -9.10 -7.02
CA GLU A 385 -19.11 -9.90 -8.12
C GLU A 385 -17.92 -10.72 -7.63
N TYR A 386 -17.97 -12.05 -7.81
CA TYR A 386 -16.87 -12.95 -7.50
C TYR A 386 -15.72 -12.76 -8.50
N ARG A 387 -14.51 -12.51 -8.00
CA ARG A 387 -13.33 -12.23 -8.83
C ARG A 387 -12.24 -13.32 -8.79
N GLY A 388 -12.46 -14.38 -8.03
CA GLY A 388 -11.48 -15.46 -7.82
C GLY A 388 -11.21 -15.69 -6.33
N LEU A 389 -10.37 -16.68 -5.99
CA LEU A 389 -9.89 -16.80 -4.61
C LEU A 389 -8.87 -15.69 -4.35
N ALA A 390 -8.84 -15.19 -3.12
CA ALA A 390 -7.89 -14.15 -2.72
C ALA A 390 -6.44 -14.58 -2.95
N SER A 391 -6.15 -15.88 -2.76
CA SER A 391 -4.84 -16.50 -2.94
C SER A 391 -4.45 -16.76 -4.40
N ASP A 392 -5.38 -16.60 -5.36
CA ASP A 392 -5.08 -16.89 -6.77
C ASP A 392 -4.14 -15.82 -7.36
N PRO A 393 -3.17 -16.19 -8.22
CA PRO A 393 -2.22 -15.24 -8.78
C PRO A 393 -2.85 -14.09 -9.57
N ASP A 394 -4.00 -14.34 -10.20
CA ASP A 394 -4.81 -13.41 -11.00
C ASP A 394 -5.93 -12.72 -10.23
N SER A 395 -5.93 -12.85 -8.90
CA SER A 395 -6.86 -12.15 -8.03
C SER A 395 -6.60 -10.64 -8.06
N PRO A 396 -7.61 -9.80 -8.37
CA PRO A 396 -7.44 -8.34 -8.33
C PRO A 396 -7.45 -7.77 -6.90
N CYS A 397 -7.73 -8.58 -5.87
CA CYS A 397 -7.73 -8.14 -4.48
C CYS A 397 -6.33 -8.25 -3.85
N ALA A 398 -5.28 -7.87 -4.56
CA ALA A 398 -3.96 -7.70 -3.94
C ALA A 398 -4.05 -6.58 -2.91
N THR A 399 -3.78 -6.92 -1.65
CA THR A 399 -4.01 -6.00 -0.53
C THR A 399 -2.71 -5.54 0.08
N GLN A 400 -2.87 -4.68 1.08
CA GLN A 400 -1.86 -4.33 2.06
C GLN A 400 -1.89 -5.37 3.17
N GLY A 401 -0.73 -5.87 3.57
CA GLY A 401 -0.68 -6.92 4.57
C GLY A 401 0.73 -7.36 4.92
N THR A 402 0.86 -8.06 6.05
CA THR A 402 2.14 -8.68 6.40
C THR A 402 2.36 -9.91 5.54
N PRO A 403 3.54 -10.07 4.93
CA PRO A 403 3.89 -11.28 4.18
C PRO A 403 3.79 -12.53 5.05
N GLY A 404 3.24 -13.60 4.50
CA GLY A 404 3.08 -14.89 5.16
C GLY A 404 4.08 -15.96 4.71
N PRO A 405 4.27 -17.02 5.54
CA PRO A 405 4.95 -18.21 5.07
C PRO A 405 4.19 -18.84 3.88
N SER A 406 4.83 -19.74 3.14
CA SER A 406 4.24 -20.40 1.95
C SER A 406 2.95 -21.18 2.21
N THR A 407 2.60 -21.43 3.47
CA THR A 407 1.35 -22.06 3.90
C THR A 407 0.20 -21.06 4.12
N SER A 408 0.46 -19.76 3.94
CA SER A 408 -0.53 -18.70 4.11
C SER A 408 -1.52 -18.67 2.94
N VAL A 409 -2.79 -18.41 3.30
CA VAL A 409 -3.94 -18.43 2.38
C VAL A 409 -4.59 -17.05 2.20
N GLY A 410 -3.95 -16.01 2.73
CA GLY A 410 -4.36 -14.62 2.53
C GLY A 410 -4.05 -14.14 1.11
N PRO A 411 -4.56 -12.96 0.72
CA PRO A 411 -4.29 -12.37 -0.58
C PRO A 411 -2.80 -12.13 -0.80
N LEU A 412 -2.40 -12.00 -2.06
CA LEU A 412 -1.04 -11.64 -2.41
C LEU A 412 -0.72 -10.20 -1.93
N VAL A 413 0.38 -10.06 -1.19
CA VAL A 413 0.91 -8.78 -0.69
C VAL A 413 2.34 -8.56 -1.20
N PRO A 414 2.74 -7.31 -1.45
CA PRO A 414 4.09 -6.99 -1.89
C PRO A 414 5.16 -7.32 -0.85
N VAL A 415 6.28 -7.82 -1.34
CA VAL A 415 7.51 -8.05 -0.57
C VAL A 415 8.72 -7.55 -1.33
N LEU A 416 9.68 -6.98 -0.62
CA LEU A 416 11.01 -6.78 -1.17
C LEU A 416 11.71 -8.13 -1.28
N VAL A 417 12.33 -8.35 -2.42
CA VAL A 417 13.19 -9.50 -2.71
C VAL A 417 14.62 -8.98 -2.60
N GLN A 418 15.34 -9.47 -1.59
CA GLN A 418 16.75 -9.11 -1.36
C GLN A 418 17.70 -9.97 -2.19
#